data_AF-A0A542B2R9-F1
#
_entry.id   AF-A0A542B2R9-F1
#
_cell.length_a   1.000
_cell.length_b   1.000
_cell.length_c   1.000
_cell.angle_alpha   90.00
_cell.angle_beta   90.00
_cell.angle_gamma   90.00
#
_symmetry.space_group_name_H-M   'P 1'
#
loop_
_entity.id
_entity.type
_entity.pdbx_description
1 polymer ?
#
loop_
_entity_poly.entity_id
_entity_poly.type
_entity_poly.pdbx_seq_one_letter_code
_entity_poly.pdbx_strand_id
1 'polypeptide(L)'
;MVALRKPAELLPRRHSAVKRELYRERCKDEDGNRYTVIVWRDWPGTSLTSYTLEDGTPVHYEDECYFLIEPSRKVLTRCGD
;
A
#
# COMPACT_ATOMS: atom_id res chain seq x y z
N MET A 1 -4.41 -43.53 -30.21
CA MET A 1 -3.51 -42.37 -30.41
C MET A 1 -4.27 -41.12 -29.99
N VAL A 2 -3.54 -40.16 -29.39
CA VAL A 2 -3.90 -38.73 -29.14
C VAL A 2 -5.11 -38.47 -28.23
N ALA A 3 -5.04 -37.68 -27.16
CA ALA A 3 -3.95 -37.07 -26.40
C ALA A 3 -4.54 -36.69 -25.02
N LEU A 4 -3.75 -36.91 -23.96
CA LEU A 4 -3.98 -36.33 -22.65
C LEU A 4 -4.09 -34.81 -22.82
N ARG A 5 -5.28 -34.23 -22.67
CA ARG A 5 -5.41 -32.79 -22.50
C ARG A 5 -4.86 -32.46 -21.13
N LYS A 6 -3.63 -31.94 -21.11
CA LYS A 6 -3.03 -31.23 -19.97
C LYS A 6 -4.11 -30.37 -19.32
N PRO A 7 -4.31 -30.42 -17.99
CA PRO A 7 -4.99 -29.30 -17.36
C PRO A 7 -4.10 -28.11 -17.67
N ALA A 8 -4.62 -27.15 -18.43
CA ALA A 8 -4.04 -25.83 -18.42
C ALA A 8 -3.99 -25.47 -16.93
N GLU A 9 -2.78 -25.38 -16.39
CA GLU A 9 -2.49 -24.61 -15.20
C GLU A 9 -3.06 -23.23 -15.52
N LEU A 10 -4.34 -23.06 -15.20
CA LEU A 10 -4.97 -21.77 -15.04
C LEU A 10 -4.18 -21.20 -13.89
N LEU A 11 -3.09 -20.52 -14.27
CA LEU A 11 -2.40 -19.50 -13.50
C LEU A 11 -3.40 -19.00 -12.49
N PRO A 12 -3.11 -19.10 -11.17
CA PRO A 12 -4.07 -18.66 -10.18
C PRO A 12 -4.56 -17.34 -10.71
N ARG A 13 -5.87 -17.24 -10.98
CA ARG A 13 -6.50 -15.95 -11.14
C ARG A 13 -6.20 -15.33 -9.80
N ARG A 14 -5.04 -14.66 -9.71
CA ARG A 14 -4.86 -13.49 -8.91
C ARG A 14 -5.98 -12.64 -9.48
N HIS A 15 -7.16 -12.78 -8.88
CA HIS A 15 -7.76 -11.66 -8.21
C HIS A 15 -6.58 -10.99 -7.48
N SER A 16 -5.75 -10.28 -8.23
CA SER A 16 -5.16 -9.05 -7.78
C SER A 16 -6.43 -8.32 -7.41
N ALA A 17 -6.84 -8.44 -6.15
CA ALA A 17 -7.64 -7.42 -5.54
C ALA A 17 -6.81 -6.18 -5.88
N VAL A 18 -7.23 -5.49 -6.94
CA VAL A 18 -6.47 -4.38 -7.49
C VAL A 18 -6.47 -3.42 -6.33
N LYS A 19 -5.34 -3.37 -5.62
CA LYS A 19 -5.19 -2.49 -4.47
C LYS A 19 -5.67 -1.15 -4.96
N ARG A 20 -6.79 -0.67 -4.41
CA ARG A 20 -7.41 0.54 -4.92
C ARG A 20 -6.76 1.69 -4.20
N GLU A 21 -6.06 2.55 -4.93
CA GLU A 21 -5.65 3.85 -4.39
C GLU A 21 -6.93 4.56 -3.93
N LEU A 22 -7.03 4.80 -2.63
CA LEU A 22 -8.14 5.55 -2.04
C LEU A 22 -7.85 7.04 -2.14
N TYR A 23 -6.72 7.45 -1.57
CA TYR A 23 -6.24 8.82 -1.58
C TYR A 23 -4.74 8.86 -1.30
N ARG A 24 -4.14 10.01 -1.56
CA ARG A 24 -2.74 10.32 -1.30
C ARG A 24 -2.67 11.51 -0.35
N GLU A 25 -1.88 11.37 0.69
CA GLU A 25 -1.71 12.33 1.77
C GLU A 25 -0.30 12.90 1.75
N ARG A 26 -0.19 14.21 1.98
CA ARG A 26 1.11 14.89 2.08
C ARG A 26 1.52 14.96 3.54
N CYS A 27 2.57 14.24 3.87
CA CYS A 27 3.15 14.24 5.20
C CYS A 27 4.50 14.96 5.17
N LYS A 28 4.99 15.38 6.33
CA LYS A 28 6.36 15.82 6.52
C LYS A 28 6.99 15.02 7.63
N ASP A 29 8.27 14.79 7.49
CA ASP A 29 9.08 14.25 8.58
C ASP A 29 9.53 15.38 9.51
N GLU A 30 10.08 15.04 10.68
CA GLU A 30 10.64 16.00 11.64
C GLU A 30 11.72 16.90 11.01
N ASP A 31 12.45 16.39 10.02
CA ASP A 31 13.46 17.13 9.26
C ASP A 31 12.86 18.14 8.25
N GLY A 32 11.52 18.21 8.12
CA GLY A 32 10.83 19.09 7.19
C GLY A 32 10.74 18.55 5.75
N ASN A 33 11.25 17.35 5.51
CA ASN A 33 11.14 16.65 4.23
C ASN A 33 9.69 16.24 3.97
N ARG A 34 9.18 16.54 2.78
CA ARG A 34 7.80 16.21 2.37
C ARG A 34 7.77 14.82 1.75
N TYR A 35 6.83 14.01 2.22
CA TYR A 35 6.59 12.66 1.74
C TYR A 35 5.13 12.53 1.32
N THR A 36 4.87 11.86 0.20
CA THR A 36 3.51 11.54 -0.23
C THR A 36 3.20 10.10 0.17
N VAL A 37 2.30 9.94 1.13
CA VAL A 37 1.78 8.64 1.57
C VAL A 37 0.54 8.30 0.74
N ILE A 38 0.57 7.20 0.03
CA ILE A 38 -0.54 6.64 -0.75
C ILE A 38 -1.26 5.60 0.10
N VAL A 39 -2.56 5.78 0.27
CA VAL A 39 -3.43 4.86 1.00
C VAL A 39 -4.11 3.94 0.01
N TRP A 40 -3.80 2.66 0.12
CA TRP A 40 -4.35 1.58 -0.66
C TRP A 40 -5.40 0.82 0.13
N ARG A 41 -6.49 0.41 -0.53
CA ARG A 41 -7.41 -0.60 0.00
C ARG A 41 -7.03 -1.96 -0.56
N ASP A 42 -6.68 -2.90 0.31
CA ASP A 42 -6.18 -4.21 -0.09
C ASP A 42 -7.29 -5.08 -0.68
N TRP A 43 -8.48 -5.09 -0.05
CA TRP A 43 -9.62 -5.87 -0.51
C TRP A 43 -10.94 -5.08 -0.54
N PRO A 44 -11.75 -5.21 -1.61
CA PRO A 44 -13.10 -4.66 -1.63
C PRO A 44 -13.96 -5.38 -0.60
N GLY A 45 -14.40 -4.66 0.43
CA GLY A 45 -15.25 -5.21 1.50
C GLY A 45 -14.54 -5.46 2.84
N THR A 46 -13.23 -5.19 2.94
CA THR A 46 -12.54 -5.11 4.24
C THR A 46 -12.04 -3.70 4.49
N SER A 47 -11.97 -3.32 5.76
CA SER A 47 -11.37 -2.07 6.22
C SER A 47 -9.83 -2.13 6.26
N LEU A 48 -9.23 -3.10 5.55
CA LEU A 48 -7.79 -3.29 5.54
C LEU A 48 -7.15 -2.29 4.57
N THR A 49 -6.51 -1.28 5.15
CA THR A 49 -5.73 -0.27 4.43
C THR A 49 -4.24 -0.64 4.46
N SER A 50 -3.59 -0.56 3.32
CA SER A 50 -2.13 -0.59 3.20
C SER A 50 -1.64 0.81 2.90
N TYR A 51 -0.55 1.22 3.51
CA TYR A 51 0.02 2.53 3.29
C TYR A 51 1.40 2.35 2.67
N THR A 52 1.68 3.10 1.61
CA THR A 52 3.01 3.12 0.99
C THR A 52 3.37 4.54 0.62
N LEU A 53 4.65 4.87 0.57
CA LEU A 53 5.09 6.09 -0.08
C LEU A 53 4.92 6.01 -1.59
N GLU A 54 4.94 7.18 -2.23
CA GLU A 54 5.03 7.31 -3.69
C GLU A 54 6.27 6.62 -4.27
N ASP A 55 7.35 6.51 -3.49
CA ASP A 55 8.56 5.76 -3.84
C ASP A 55 8.36 4.23 -3.81
N GLY A 56 7.24 3.76 -3.27
CA GLY A 56 6.93 2.34 -3.09
C GLY A 56 7.40 1.77 -1.74
N THR A 57 8.03 2.58 -0.89
CA THR A 57 8.39 2.18 0.48
C THR A 57 7.13 1.91 1.30
N PRO A 58 6.99 0.76 1.98
CA PRO A 58 5.87 0.53 2.87
C PRO A 58 5.93 1.48 4.07
N VAL A 59 4.78 2.02 4.46
CA VAL A 59 4.67 2.79 5.69
C VAL A 59 3.63 2.14 6.60
N HIS A 60 3.91 2.17 7.89
CA HIS A 60 2.99 1.72 8.91
C HIS A 60 2.25 2.93 9.45
N TYR A 61 0.91 2.88 9.44
CA TYR A 61 0.10 3.89 10.10
C TYR A 61 0.01 3.53 11.57
N GLU A 62 0.49 4.41 12.45
CA GLU A 62 0.52 4.15 13.89
C GLU A 62 -0.63 4.84 14.60
N ASP A 63 -0.81 6.14 14.38
CA ASP A 63 -1.83 6.95 15.07
C ASP A 63 -2.31 8.12 14.19
N GLU A 64 -3.36 8.84 14.59
CA GLU A 64 -4.23 9.71 13.77
C GLU A 64 -3.53 10.72 12.82
N CYS A 65 -2.23 10.97 12.99
CA CYS A 65 -1.38 11.74 12.10
C CYS A 65 0.07 11.22 11.97
N TYR A 66 0.41 10.05 12.51
CA TYR A 66 1.77 9.51 12.58
C TYR A 66 1.92 8.26 11.69
N PHE A 67 2.85 8.34 10.74
CA PHE A 67 3.23 7.20 9.91
C PHE A 67 4.70 6.86 10.11
N LEU A 68 5.01 5.59 10.33
CA LEU A 68 6.38 5.09 10.35
C LEU A 68 6.78 4.58 8.98
N ILE A 69 7.91 5.06 8.47
CA ILE A 69 8.54 4.46 7.28
C ILE A 69 9.38 3.28 7.74
N GLU A 70 9.08 2.08 7.29
CA GLU A 70 9.93 0.90 7.50
C GLU A 70 10.81 0.68 6.26
N PRO A 71 12.14 0.51 6.38
CA PRO A 71 12.92 0.18 7.59
C PRO A 71 13.60 1.37 8.30
N SER A 72 13.43 2.60 7.81
CA SER A 72 14.13 3.78 8.33
C SER A 72 13.64 4.22 9.71
N ARG A 73 12.50 3.69 10.19
CA ARG A 73 11.76 4.12 11.39
C ARG A 73 11.57 5.63 11.47
N LYS A 74 11.49 6.28 10.30
CA LYS A 74 11.22 7.71 10.22
C LYS A 74 9.76 7.97 10.53
N VAL A 75 9.50 8.98 11.35
CA VAL A 75 8.16 9.37 11.75
C VAL A 75 7.69 10.52 10.85
N LEU A 76 6.71 10.22 10.01
CA LEU A 76 6.01 11.22 9.23
C LEU A 76 4.81 11.73 10.02
N THR A 77 4.72 13.04 10.13
CA THR A 77 3.53 13.74 10.62
C THR A 77 2.71 14.24 9.45
N ARG A 78 1.40 14.00 9.47
CA ARG A 78 0.47 14.58 8.50
C ARG A 78 0.57 16.10 8.55
N CYS A 79 0.75 16.75 7.39
CA CYS A 79 0.55 18.18 7.32
C CYS A 79 -0.96 18.44 7.42
N GLY A 80 -1.44 18.77 8.62
CA GLY A 80 -2.67 19.56 8.74
C GLY A 80 -2.45 20.87 7.98
N ASP A 81 -3.44 21.24 7.16
CA ASP A 81 -3.48 22.50 6.41
C ASP A 81 -3.30 23.72 7.32
#